data_AF-A0A3L7QAB9-F1
#
_entry.id   AF-A0A3L7QAB9-F1
#
_cell.length_a   1.000
_cell.length_b   1.000
_cell.length_c   1.000
_cell.angle_alpha   90.00
_cell.angle_beta   90.00
_cell.angle_gamma   90.00
#
_symmetry.space_group_name_H-M   'P 1'
#
loop_
_entity.id
_entity.type
_entity.pdbx_description
1 polymer ?
#
loop_
_entity_poly.entity_id
_entity_poly.type
_entity_poly.pdbx_seq_one_letter_code
_entity_poly.pdbx_strand_id
1 'polypeptide(L)'
;NLAGFFLRPGYGAPGDKIRLDKLWKELIAPPRDDRSKSSIMPRFVESGAEFWILWRRVSGGLSSNQQQSLFDRIRNILLPIPNKPVAKPLQNELVEMWRAAASFERLDLKTKENMGNALIRSLKKTPLPPYLFWSLTRLASRALIYGPLNSILHPDIVSQWVTRLLEFQPSHVSEETTWAFCLSQMGRITGQRALDLDQDLRDSILTKIRDKKIPAEWIKCLEEFVPLAKESQSNLLGDSLPVGLRLYK
;
A
#
# COMPACT_ATOMS: atom_id res chain seq x y z
N ASN A 1 -4.14 15.03 -10.18
CA ASN A 1 -5.06 14.35 -9.23
C ASN A 1 -6.44 14.03 -9.84
N LEU A 2 -7.13 14.99 -10.46
CA LEU A 2 -8.48 14.77 -11.03
C LEU A 2 -8.58 13.58 -12.00
N ALA A 3 -7.61 13.41 -12.90
CA ALA A 3 -7.55 12.26 -13.79
C ALA A 3 -7.54 10.92 -13.04
N GLY A 4 -6.79 10.81 -11.94
CA GLY A 4 -6.76 9.61 -11.11
C GLY A 4 -8.09 9.33 -10.39
N PHE A 5 -8.86 10.38 -10.06
CA PHE A 5 -10.19 10.22 -9.46
C PHE A 5 -11.20 9.61 -10.44
N PHE A 6 -11.17 10.02 -11.71
CA PHE A 6 -12.07 9.50 -12.75
C PHE A 6 -11.63 8.16 -13.33
N LEU A 7 -10.33 7.86 -13.29
CA LEU A 7 -9.79 6.63 -13.88
C LEU A 7 -9.64 5.48 -12.88
N ARG A 8 -9.83 5.69 -11.57
CA ARG A 8 -9.70 4.62 -10.56
C ARG A 8 -10.72 3.48 -10.78
N PRO A 9 -10.33 2.22 -10.59
CA PRO A 9 -9.01 1.74 -10.15
C PRO A 9 -7.97 1.56 -11.29
N GLY A 10 -8.27 2.06 -12.50
CA GLY A 10 -7.48 1.92 -13.72
C GLY A 10 -7.97 0.78 -14.63
N TYR A 11 -9.07 0.12 -14.27
CA TYR A 11 -9.66 -1.00 -15.00
C TYR A 11 -11.15 -1.14 -14.68
N GLY A 12 -11.86 -1.94 -15.48
CA GLY A 12 -13.26 -2.34 -15.26
C GLY A 12 -14.25 -1.70 -16.23
N ALA A 13 -13.93 -0.53 -16.81
CA ALA A 13 -14.75 0.11 -17.82
C ALA A 13 -14.18 -0.03 -19.24
N PRO A 14 -15.04 -0.07 -20.29
CA PRO A 14 -14.59 -0.06 -21.68
C PRO A 14 -13.68 1.14 -21.98
N GLY A 15 -12.51 0.86 -22.57
CA GLY A 15 -11.53 1.87 -22.96
C GLY A 15 -10.55 2.29 -21.86
N ASP A 16 -10.61 1.74 -20.64
CA ASP A 16 -9.71 2.12 -19.55
C ASP A 16 -8.24 1.93 -19.88
N LYS A 17 -7.90 0.81 -20.53
CA LYS A 17 -6.52 0.55 -21.01
C LYS A 17 -6.02 1.69 -21.90
N ILE A 18 -6.84 2.14 -22.85
CA ILE A 18 -6.48 3.22 -23.78
C ILE A 18 -6.30 4.55 -23.03
N ARG A 19 -7.20 4.86 -22.09
CA ARG A 19 -7.11 6.09 -21.28
C ARG A 19 -5.86 6.07 -20.39
N LEU A 20 -5.54 4.94 -19.80
CA LEU A 20 -4.37 4.77 -18.95
C LEU A 20 -3.07 4.80 -19.75
N ASP A 21 -3.03 4.20 -20.95
CA ASP A 21 -1.90 4.29 -21.86
C ASP A 21 -1.64 5.73 -22.31
N LYS A 22 -2.70 6.51 -22.57
CA LYS A 22 -2.58 7.95 -22.84
C LYS A 22 -2.01 8.69 -21.63
N LEU A 23 -2.60 8.49 -20.44
CA LEU A 23 -2.11 9.12 -19.20
C LEU A 23 -0.63 8.81 -18.94
N TRP A 24 -0.23 7.55 -19.15
CA TRP A 24 1.17 7.11 -19.03
C TRP A 24 2.08 7.85 -20.00
N LYS A 25 1.71 7.97 -21.28
CA LYS A 25 2.50 8.70 -22.27
C LYS A 25 2.64 10.18 -21.92
N GLU A 26 1.59 10.83 -21.43
CA GLU A 26 1.63 12.26 -21.08
C GLU A 26 2.47 12.56 -19.84
N LEU A 27 2.46 11.67 -18.84
CA LEU A 27 3.09 11.93 -17.53
C LEU A 27 4.43 11.24 -17.29
N ILE A 28 4.74 10.17 -18.03
CA ILE A 28 5.95 9.35 -17.82
C ILE A 28 6.90 9.39 -19.02
N ALA A 29 6.39 9.58 -20.24
CA ALA A 29 7.27 9.64 -21.40
C ALA A 29 8.19 10.87 -21.29
N PRO A 30 9.49 10.74 -21.64
CA PRO A 30 10.35 11.90 -21.75
C PRO A 30 9.76 12.87 -22.78
N PRO A 31 9.92 14.20 -22.59
CA PRO A 31 9.47 15.17 -23.57
C PRO A 31 9.99 14.79 -24.96
N ARG A 32 9.13 14.89 -25.98
CA ARG A 32 9.62 14.93 -27.36
C ARG A 32 10.54 16.14 -27.45
N ASP A 33 11.78 15.92 -27.89
CA ASP A 33 12.85 16.91 -27.97
C ASP A 33 12.53 17.93 -29.08
N ASP A 34 11.49 18.74 -28.88
CA ASP A 34 11.13 19.85 -29.76
C ASP A 34 11.82 21.10 -29.23
N ARG A 35 13.14 21.17 -29.46
CA ARG A 35 14.02 22.30 -29.07
C ARG A 35 13.76 23.58 -29.86
N SER A 36 12.51 23.88 -30.19
CA SER A 36 12.19 25.06 -31.00
C SER A 36 10.83 25.67 -30.70
N LYS A 37 10.48 25.89 -29.43
CA LYS A 37 9.56 26.97 -29.02
C LYS A 37 9.54 27.15 -27.49
N SER A 38 10.24 28.21 -27.06
CA SER A 38 9.85 29.15 -25.99
C SER A 38 8.89 28.67 -24.89
N SER A 39 9.46 28.57 -23.68
CA SER A 39 9.02 29.24 -22.44
C SER A 39 7.55 29.11 -21.96
N ILE A 40 7.43 28.65 -20.70
CA ILE A 40 6.29 28.79 -19.76
C ILE A 40 5.12 27.81 -19.93
N MET A 41 5.41 26.51 -19.95
CA MET A 41 4.55 25.58 -19.19
C MET A 41 5.42 24.87 -18.16
N PRO A 42 5.00 24.82 -16.88
CA PRO A 42 5.81 24.17 -15.87
C PRO A 42 5.96 22.71 -16.25
N ARG A 43 7.22 22.25 -16.25
CA ARG A 43 7.58 20.84 -16.03
C ARG A 43 6.50 20.26 -15.12
N PHE A 44 5.75 19.24 -15.56
CA PHE A 44 5.08 18.39 -14.59
C PHE A 44 6.24 17.77 -13.81
N VAL A 45 6.63 18.44 -12.73
CA VAL A 45 7.68 17.93 -11.88
C VAL A 45 7.08 16.63 -11.37
N GLU A 46 7.83 15.56 -11.58
CA GLU A 46 7.56 14.23 -11.06
C GLU A 46 7.72 14.25 -9.52
N SER A 47 7.04 15.20 -8.87
CA SER A 47 7.19 15.54 -7.47
C SER A 47 5.85 15.96 -6.87
N GLY A 48 5.79 15.80 -5.56
CA GLY A 48 4.63 16.13 -4.75
C GLY A 48 3.69 14.95 -4.54
N ALA A 49 2.95 15.04 -3.44
CA ALA A 49 1.97 14.03 -3.02
C ALA A 49 0.93 13.72 -4.12
N GLU A 50 0.49 14.73 -4.89
CA GLU A 50 -0.56 14.60 -5.90
C GLU A 50 -0.21 13.66 -7.06
N PHE A 51 1.08 13.57 -7.41
CA PHE A 51 1.58 12.64 -8.42
C PHE A 51 1.44 11.18 -7.92
N TRP A 52 1.87 10.93 -6.69
CA TRP A 52 1.80 9.60 -6.08
C TRP A 52 0.36 9.17 -5.78
N ILE A 53 -0.51 10.10 -5.35
CA ILE A 53 -1.95 9.85 -5.19
C ILE A 53 -2.58 9.40 -6.52
N LEU A 54 -2.26 10.07 -7.62
CA LEU A 54 -2.77 9.72 -8.94
C LEU A 54 -2.39 8.28 -9.31
N TRP A 55 -1.11 7.91 -9.20
CA TRP A 55 -0.65 6.56 -9.56
C TRP A 55 -1.16 5.49 -8.61
N ARG A 56 -1.28 5.80 -7.31
CA ARG A 56 -1.91 4.91 -6.33
C ARG A 56 -3.34 4.54 -6.74
N ARG A 57 -4.13 5.54 -7.13
CA ARG A 57 -5.56 5.39 -7.51
C ARG A 57 -5.76 4.55 -8.76
N VAL A 58 -4.84 4.59 -9.72
CA VAL A 58 -4.94 3.84 -10.98
C VAL A 58 -4.05 2.59 -11.03
N SER A 59 -3.44 2.23 -9.89
CA SER A 59 -2.43 1.16 -9.80
C SER A 59 -2.91 -0.18 -10.35
N GLY A 60 -4.19 -0.50 -10.20
CA GLY A 60 -4.77 -1.75 -10.68
C GLY A 60 -4.78 -1.90 -12.19
N GLY A 61 -4.82 -0.79 -12.92
CA GLY A 61 -4.70 -0.78 -14.38
C GLY A 61 -3.27 -0.89 -14.92
N LEU A 62 -2.26 -0.63 -14.07
CA LEU A 62 -0.86 -0.58 -14.49
C LEU A 62 -0.28 -1.99 -14.68
N SER A 63 0.39 -2.23 -15.79
CA SER A 63 1.19 -3.45 -15.99
C SER A 63 2.32 -3.58 -14.95
N SER A 64 2.86 -4.79 -14.77
CA SER A 64 3.99 -5.03 -13.86
C SER A 64 5.20 -4.14 -14.19
N ASN A 65 5.50 -3.95 -15.48
CA ASN A 65 6.58 -3.07 -15.93
C ASN A 65 6.34 -1.59 -15.57
N GLN A 66 5.09 -1.12 -15.67
CA GLN A 66 4.72 0.24 -15.28
C GLN A 66 4.84 0.44 -13.77
N GLN A 67 4.38 -0.52 -12.97
CA GLN A 67 4.53 -0.49 -11.52
C GLN A 67 6.00 -0.50 -11.09
N GLN A 68 6.82 -1.35 -11.73
CA GLN A 68 8.26 -1.40 -11.50
C GLN A 68 8.93 -0.06 -11.85
N SER A 69 8.62 0.50 -13.03
CA SER A 69 9.17 1.78 -13.48
C SER A 69 8.84 2.94 -12.52
N LEU A 70 7.61 2.98 -11.97
CA LEU A 70 7.24 3.96 -10.95
C LEU A 70 7.99 3.73 -9.63
N PHE A 71 8.13 2.47 -9.21
CA PHE A 71 8.86 2.13 -7.99
C PHE A 71 10.34 2.50 -8.07
N ASP A 72 11.00 2.24 -9.20
CA ASP A 72 12.44 2.50 -9.37
C ASP A 72 12.79 3.99 -9.20
N ARG A 73 11.85 4.88 -9.50
CA ARG A 73 12.00 6.34 -9.29
C ARG A 73 12.12 6.72 -7.81
N ILE A 74 11.45 5.98 -6.93
CA ILE A 74 11.42 6.24 -5.47
C ILE A 74 12.20 5.19 -4.67
N ARG A 75 12.74 4.16 -5.32
CA ARG A 75 13.43 3.05 -4.67
C ARG A 75 14.50 3.51 -3.69
N ASN A 76 15.37 4.43 -4.10
CA ASN A 76 16.45 4.92 -3.24
C ASN A 76 15.94 5.85 -2.12
N ILE A 77 14.75 6.44 -2.26
CA ILE A 77 14.08 7.24 -1.21
C ILE A 77 13.50 6.32 -0.15
N LEU A 78 12.80 5.26 -0.55
CA LEU A 78 12.14 4.33 0.37
C LEU A 78 13.12 3.32 0.97
N LEU A 79 14.10 2.88 0.18
CA LEU A 79 15.13 1.90 0.51
C LEU A 79 16.51 2.53 0.28
N PRO A 80 16.94 3.45 1.15
CA PRO A 80 18.20 4.16 0.99
C PRO A 80 19.40 3.22 1.05
N ILE A 81 20.32 3.41 0.11
CA ILE A 81 21.62 2.73 0.09
C ILE A 81 22.59 3.53 0.97
N PRO A 82 23.29 2.90 1.93
CA PRO A 82 24.29 3.59 2.74
C PRO A 82 25.28 4.38 1.88
N ASN A 83 25.63 5.59 2.35
CA ASN A 83 26.60 6.49 1.69
C ASN A 83 26.22 6.99 0.29
N LYS A 84 24.99 6.75 -0.18
CA LYS A 84 24.47 7.33 -1.42
C LYS A 84 23.59 8.53 -1.09
N PRO A 85 23.84 9.74 -1.64
CA PRO A 85 22.97 10.88 -1.44
C PRO A 85 21.60 10.60 -2.09
N VAL A 86 20.54 10.94 -1.37
CA VAL A 86 19.16 10.75 -1.82
C VAL A 86 18.39 12.04 -1.59
N ALA A 87 17.54 12.42 -2.54
CA ALA A 87 16.63 13.55 -2.40
C ALA A 87 15.71 13.35 -1.18
N LYS A 88 15.50 14.42 -0.42
CA LYS A 88 14.60 14.41 0.74
C LYS A 88 13.26 15.01 0.32
N PRO A 89 12.23 14.20 0.02
CA PRO A 89 10.90 14.72 -0.29
C PRO A 89 10.28 15.40 0.93
N LEU A 90 9.24 16.21 0.68
CA LEU A 90 8.40 16.73 1.75
C LEU A 90 7.71 15.59 2.50
N GLN A 91 7.34 15.80 3.76
CA GLN A 91 6.76 14.73 4.60
C GLN A 91 5.49 14.15 3.98
N ASN A 92 4.57 14.99 3.49
CA ASN A 92 3.33 14.57 2.83
C ASN A 92 3.59 13.79 1.53
N GLU A 93 4.59 14.21 0.76
CA GLU A 93 5.03 13.50 -0.44
C GLU A 93 5.60 12.13 -0.09
N LEU A 94 6.43 12.03 0.96
CA LEU A 94 6.96 10.75 1.44
C LEU A 94 5.84 9.79 1.87
N VAL A 95 4.80 10.29 2.53
CA VAL A 95 3.60 9.48 2.86
C VAL A 95 3.02 8.87 1.60
N GLU A 96 2.78 9.68 0.58
CA GLU A 96 2.13 9.21 -0.64
C GLU A 96 3.05 8.37 -1.53
N MET A 97 4.37 8.57 -1.51
CA MET A 97 5.34 7.65 -2.11
C MET A 97 5.24 6.24 -1.52
N TRP A 98 5.20 6.13 -0.19
CA TRP A 98 5.02 4.83 0.49
C TRP A 98 3.67 4.19 0.16
N ARG A 99 2.59 4.98 0.17
CA ARG A 99 1.24 4.47 -0.13
C ARG A 99 1.09 4.04 -1.58
N ALA A 100 1.70 4.76 -2.53
CA ALA A 100 1.75 4.38 -3.93
C ALA A 100 2.52 3.06 -4.10
N ALA A 101 3.75 2.99 -3.56
CA ALA A 101 4.59 1.80 -3.65
C ALA A 101 3.90 0.56 -3.05
N ALA A 102 3.28 0.69 -1.87
CA ALA A 102 2.56 -0.40 -1.24
C ALA A 102 1.30 -0.83 -2.01
N SER A 103 0.74 0.06 -2.83
CA SER A 103 -0.40 -0.27 -3.69
C SER A 103 -0.02 -1.03 -4.95
N PHE A 104 1.27 -1.15 -5.29
CA PHE A 104 1.76 -1.84 -6.48
C PHE A 104 1.83 -3.36 -6.26
N GLU A 105 0.68 -4.03 -6.41
CA GLU A 105 0.53 -5.45 -6.11
C GLU A 105 1.26 -6.37 -7.10
N ARG A 106 1.76 -5.86 -8.22
CA ARG A 106 2.50 -6.62 -9.24
C ARG A 106 4.03 -6.44 -9.17
N LEU A 107 4.54 -5.76 -8.13
CA LEU A 107 5.98 -5.76 -7.83
C LEU A 107 6.46 -7.16 -7.47
N ASP A 108 7.74 -7.44 -7.73
CA ASP A 108 8.33 -8.71 -7.36
C ASP A 108 8.33 -8.91 -5.83
N LEU A 109 8.28 -10.17 -5.40
CA LEU A 109 8.17 -10.53 -3.99
C LEU A 109 9.37 -10.02 -3.17
N LYS A 110 10.58 -9.99 -3.77
CA LYS A 110 11.78 -9.55 -3.03
C LYS A 110 11.75 -8.05 -2.76
N THR A 111 11.27 -7.26 -3.71
CA THR A 111 11.03 -5.83 -3.51
C THR A 111 10.02 -5.60 -2.40
N LYS A 112 8.89 -6.32 -2.40
CA LYS A 112 7.87 -6.22 -1.33
C LYS A 112 8.43 -6.61 0.04
N GLU A 113 9.23 -7.67 0.11
CA GLU A 113 9.92 -8.10 1.34
C GLU A 113 10.84 -6.99 1.86
N ASN A 114 11.66 -6.39 1.00
CA ASN A 114 12.56 -5.30 1.38
C ASN A 114 11.81 -4.08 1.92
N MET A 115 10.68 -3.73 1.29
CA MET A 115 9.79 -2.65 1.75
C MET A 115 9.19 -2.95 3.13
N GLY A 116 8.64 -4.15 3.33
CA GLY A 116 8.07 -4.54 4.62
C GLY A 116 9.12 -4.58 5.73
N ASN A 117 10.32 -5.09 5.45
CA ASN A 117 11.45 -5.05 6.38
C ASN A 117 11.83 -3.61 6.79
N ALA A 118 11.79 -2.66 5.86
CA ALA A 118 12.04 -1.25 6.15
C ALA A 118 10.94 -0.61 7.01
N LEU A 119 9.68 -0.99 6.79
CA LEU A 119 8.54 -0.55 7.60
C LEU A 119 8.60 -1.13 9.02
N ILE A 120 8.91 -2.42 9.17
CA ILE A 120 9.10 -3.07 10.48
C ILE A 120 10.21 -2.41 11.29
N ARG A 121 11.35 -2.06 10.66
CA ARG A 121 12.41 -1.28 11.35
C ARG A 121 11.92 0.08 11.85
N SER A 122 10.93 0.67 11.18
CA SER A 122 10.37 1.97 11.56
C SER A 122 9.42 1.92 12.77
N LEU A 123 9.07 0.73 13.28
CA LEU A 123 8.34 0.57 14.55
C LEU A 123 9.11 1.16 15.75
N LYS A 124 10.42 1.33 15.64
CA LYS A 124 11.27 1.92 16.68
C LYS A 124 11.27 3.46 16.69
N LYS A 125 10.59 4.11 15.73
CA LYS A 125 10.57 5.57 15.61
C LYS A 125 9.44 6.17 16.45
N THR A 126 9.71 7.33 17.05
CA THR A 126 8.71 8.12 17.77
C THR A 126 8.78 9.57 17.28
N PRO A 127 7.68 10.14 16.73
CA PRO A 127 6.41 9.47 16.42
C PRO A 127 6.55 8.43 15.30
N LEU A 128 5.61 7.48 15.23
CA LEU A 128 5.55 6.52 14.12
C LEU A 128 5.28 7.24 12.79
N PRO A 129 5.83 6.75 11.67
CA PRO A 129 5.46 7.26 10.37
C PRO A 129 3.97 7.00 10.06
N PRO A 130 3.21 8.01 9.59
CA PRO A 130 1.77 7.87 9.38
C PRO A 130 1.39 6.90 8.26
N TYR A 131 2.33 6.54 7.38
CA TYR A 131 2.14 5.54 6.32
C TYR A 131 2.38 4.09 6.77
N LEU A 132 2.87 3.87 8.00
CA LEU A 132 3.46 2.59 8.42
C LEU A 132 2.49 1.41 8.33
N PHE A 133 1.41 1.42 9.13
CA PHE A 133 0.48 0.30 9.20
C PHE A 133 -0.28 0.12 7.89
N TRP A 134 -0.67 1.20 7.23
CA TRP A 134 -1.37 1.12 5.95
C TRP A 134 -0.50 0.46 4.87
N SER A 135 0.78 0.85 4.78
CA SER A 135 1.70 0.28 3.79
C SER A 135 2.01 -1.19 4.08
N LEU A 136 2.20 -1.55 5.36
CA LEU A 136 2.37 -2.95 5.77
C LEU A 136 1.13 -3.78 5.43
N THR A 137 -0.07 -3.27 5.71
CA THR A 137 -1.34 -3.93 5.39
C THR A 137 -1.41 -4.27 3.91
N ARG A 138 -1.08 -3.32 3.01
CA ARG A 138 -1.12 -3.56 1.56
C ARG A 138 -0.08 -4.54 1.06
N LEU A 139 1.15 -4.48 1.60
CA LEU A 139 2.23 -5.37 1.19
C LEU A 139 2.01 -6.81 1.65
N ALA A 140 1.47 -7.00 2.86
CA ALA A 140 1.34 -8.29 3.51
C ALA A 140 -0.08 -8.86 3.50
N SER A 141 -1.05 -8.18 2.90
CA SER A 141 -2.42 -8.68 2.77
C SER A 141 -2.45 -10.06 2.13
N ARG A 142 -3.23 -10.95 2.72
CA ARG A 142 -3.48 -12.29 2.17
C ARG A 142 -4.53 -12.28 1.05
N ALA A 143 -5.24 -11.16 0.89
CA ALA A 143 -6.18 -10.91 -0.20
C ALA A 143 -5.77 -9.66 -0.97
N LEU A 144 -5.30 -9.85 -2.20
CA LEU A 144 -4.94 -8.77 -3.12
C LEU A 144 -6.19 -8.18 -3.76
N ILE A 145 -6.15 -6.89 -4.13
CA ILE A 145 -7.28 -6.22 -4.78
C ILE A 145 -7.34 -6.56 -6.27
N TYR A 146 -6.18 -6.63 -6.92
CA TYR A 146 -6.07 -6.81 -8.37
C TYR A 146 -4.84 -7.64 -8.80
N GLY A 147 -3.89 -7.86 -7.89
CA GLY A 147 -2.70 -8.66 -8.14
C GLY A 147 -3.01 -10.17 -8.19
N PRO A 148 -2.25 -10.94 -8.97
CA PRO A 148 -2.42 -12.39 -9.03
C PRO A 148 -1.94 -13.06 -7.73
N LEU A 149 -2.44 -14.28 -7.45
CA LEU A 149 -2.13 -15.02 -6.22
C LEU A 149 -0.62 -15.21 -5.98
N ASN A 150 0.16 -15.43 -7.04
CA ASN A 150 1.62 -15.58 -6.96
C ASN A 150 2.37 -14.28 -6.57
N SER A 151 1.66 -13.16 -6.40
CA SER A 151 2.20 -11.90 -5.89
C SER A 151 1.99 -11.72 -4.38
N ILE A 152 1.38 -12.70 -3.70
CA ILE A 152 1.24 -12.73 -2.24
C ILE A 152 2.57 -13.18 -1.63
N LEU A 153 3.06 -12.46 -0.62
CA LEU A 153 4.28 -12.83 0.12
C LEU A 153 4.12 -14.18 0.82
N HIS A 154 5.17 -14.98 0.87
CA HIS A 154 5.18 -16.26 1.59
C HIS A 154 4.83 -16.07 3.08
N PRO A 155 4.06 -16.99 3.70
CA PRO A 155 3.68 -16.89 5.12
C PRO A 155 4.87 -16.69 6.04
N ASP A 156 6.00 -17.39 5.86
CA ASP A 156 7.20 -17.25 6.71
C ASP A 156 7.73 -15.81 6.82
N ILE A 157 7.64 -15.03 5.74
CA ILE A 157 8.05 -13.61 5.74
C ILE A 157 7.07 -12.81 6.59
N VAL A 158 5.77 -13.03 6.36
CA VAL A 158 4.71 -12.31 7.06
C VAL A 158 4.66 -12.68 8.54
N SER A 159 4.91 -13.96 8.88
CA SER A 159 4.99 -14.44 10.26
C SER A 159 6.03 -13.68 11.06
N GLN A 160 7.22 -13.45 10.49
CA GLN A 160 8.26 -12.65 11.15
C GLN A 160 7.80 -11.22 11.44
N TRP A 161 7.07 -10.60 10.50
CA TRP A 161 6.53 -9.25 10.68
C TRP A 161 5.40 -9.20 11.71
N VAL A 162 4.49 -10.17 11.69
CA VAL A 162 3.41 -10.31 12.67
C VAL A 162 3.99 -10.45 14.07
N THR A 163 4.99 -11.30 14.27
CA THR A 163 5.62 -11.47 15.60
C THR A 163 6.14 -10.13 16.14
N ARG A 164 6.80 -9.32 15.30
CA ARG A 164 7.24 -7.96 15.68
C ARG A 164 6.09 -7.00 15.96
N LEU A 165 4.98 -7.12 15.23
CA LEU A 165 3.78 -6.30 15.46
C LEU A 165 3.03 -6.70 16.73
N LEU A 166 3.10 -7.96 17.16
CA LEU A 166 2.51 -8.43 18.42
C LEU A 166 3.28 -7.96 19.65
N GLU A 167 4.59 -7.72 19.51
CA GLU A 167 5.45 -7.07 20.52
C GLU A 167 5.13 -5.57 20.68
N PHE A 168 4.59 -4.93 19.63
CA PHE A 168 4.28 -3.51 19.63
C PHE A 168 3.02 -3.19 20.46
N GLN A 169 3.05 -2.05 21.17
CA GLN A 169 1.91 -1.53 21.94
C GLN A 169 1.50 -0.16 21.40
N PRO A 170 0.32 -0.07 20.77
CA PRO A 170 -0.21 1.21 20.31
C PRO A 170 -0.44 2.20 21.46
N SER A 171 -0.10 3.46 21.21
CA SER A 171 -0.13 4.55 22.18
C SER A 171 -1.46 5.32 22.23
N HIS A 172 -2.25 5.25 21.16
CA HIS A 172 -3.52 5.98 21.04
C HIS A 172 -4.52 5.24 20.13
N VAL A 173 -5.81 5.58 20.24
CA VAL A 173 -6.93 4.83 19.63
C VAL A 173 -6.81 4.70 18.10
N SER A 174 -6.40 5.76 17.40
CA SER A 174 -6.22 5.72 15.94
C SER A 174 -5.12 4.75 15.51
N GLU A 175 -4.00 4.76 16.23
CA GLU A 175 -2.88 3.83 16.03
C GLU A 175 -3.30 2.39 16.32
N GLU A 176 -4.02 2.17 17.43
CA GLU A 176 -4.56 0.86 17.79
C GLU A 176 -5.47 0.30 16.69
N THR A 177 -6.34 1.15 16.15
CA THR A 177 -7.27 0.75 15.09
C THR A 177 -6.54 0.34 13.81
N THR A 178 -5.56 1.14 13.37
CA THR A 178 -4.80 0.85 12.14
C THR A 178 -3.85 -0.35 12.30
N TRP A 179 -3.26 -0.51 13.48
CA TRP A 179 -2.46 -1.67 13.84
C TRP A 179 -3.30 -2.96 13.88
N ALA A 180 -4.47 -2.93 14.52
CA ALA A 180 -5.38 -4.08 14.57
C ALA A 180 -5.90 -4.45 13.17
N PHE A 181 -6.21 -3.46 12.33
CA PHE A 181 -6.55 -3.70 10.93
C PHE A 181 -5.39 -4.37 10.19
N CYS A 182 -4.15 -3.88 10.35
CA CYS A 182 -2.96 -4.48 9.75
C CYS A 182 -2.81 -5.96 10.11
N LEU A 183 -2.91 -6.30 11.41
CA LEU A 183 -2.85 -7.68 11.88
C LEU A 183 -3.97 -8.54 11.29
N SER A 184 -5.21 -8.05 11.25
CA SER A 184 -6.35 -8.78 10.68
C SER A 184 -6.13 -9.15 9.20
N GLN A 185 -5.58 -8.25 8.39
CA GLN A 185 -5.37 -8.50 6.96
C GLN A 185 -4.15 -9.38 6.69
N MET A 186 -3.13 -9.33 7.56
CA MET A 186 -1.95 -10.19 7.50
C MET A 186 -2.27 -11.64 7.90
N GLY A 187 -3.17 -11.82 8.87
CA GLY A 187 -3.61 -13.15 9.34
C GLY A 187 -4.83 -13.71 8.62
N ARG A 188 -5.44 -12.97 7.70
CA ARG A 188 -6.68 -13.36 7.01
C ARG A 188 -6.58 -14.75 6.39
N ILE A 189 -7.59 -15.58 6.61
CA ILE A 189 -7.71 -16.89 5.95
C ILE A 189 -8.09 -16.71 4.48
N THR A 190 -7.33 -17.34 3.60
CA THR A 190 -7.51 -17.29 2.13
C THR A 190 -8.26 -18.49 1.56
N GLY A 191 -8.39 -19.57 2.33
CA GLY A 191 -8.85 -20.86 1.84
C GLY A 191 -7.75 -21.66 1.10
N GLN A 192 -6.54 -21.10 0.97
CA GLN A 192 -5.37 -21.77 0.44
C GLN A 192 -4.29 -21.87 1.52
N ARG A 193 -4.14 -23.08 2.07
CA ARG A 193 -3.23 -23.34 3.21
C ARG A 193 -1.79 -22.86 2.97
N ALA A 194 -1.30 -22.88 1.73
CA ALA A 194 0.05 -22.43 1.38
C ALA A 194 0.26 -20.91 1.52
N LEU A 195 -0.81 -20.11 1.59
CA LEU A 195 -0.77 -18.65 1.71
C LEU A 195 -1.13 -18.15 3.12
N ASP A 196 -1.76 -19.03 3.91
CA ASP A 196 -2.27 -18.76 5.24
C ASP A 196 -1.13 -18.82 6.27
N LEU A 197 -1.21 -18.00 7.32
CA LEU A 197 -0.30 -18.12 8.47
C LEU A 197 -0.58 -19.41 9.26
N ASP A 198 0.34 -19.81 10.13
CA ASP A 198 0.09 -20.91 11.05
C ASP A 198 -1.04 -20.57 12.03
N GLN A 199 -1.77 -21.60 12.47
CA GLN A 199 -2.93 -21.44 13.36
C GLN A 199 -2.52 -20.76 14.67
N ASP A 200 -1.43 -21.21 15.31
CA ASP A 200 -0.96 -20.64 16.57
C ASP A 200 -0.67 -19.13 16.48
N LEU A 201 -0.15 -18.68 15.34
CA LEU A 201 0.13 -17.26 15.11
C LEU A 201 -1.15 -16.48 14.87
N ARG A 202 -2.13 -17.04 14.14
CA ARG A 202 -3.48 -16.43 14.03
C ARG A 202 -4.17 -16.34 15.38
N ASP A 203 -4.08 -17.36 16.21
CA ASP A 203 -4.67 -17.37 17.56
C ASP A 203 -4.03 -16.32 18.46
N SER A 204 -2.72 -16.11 18.31
CA SER A 204 -1.98 -15.02 18.97
C SER A 204 -2.47 -13.64 18.51
N ILE A 205 -2.74 -13.46 17.20
CA ILE A 205 -3.37 -12.24 16.69
C ILE A 205 -4.74 -12.04 17.32
N LEU A 206 -5.62 -13.06 17.26
CA LEU A 206 -6.97 -13.02 17.80
C LEU A 206 -6.97 -12.61 19.27
N THR A 207 -6.15 -13.26 20.08
CA THR A 207 -5.99 -12.95 21.51
C THR A 207 -5.61 -11.49 21.73
N LYS A 208 -4.73 -10.93 20.87
CA LYS A 208 -4.25 -9.57 21.02
C LYS A 208 -5.28 -8.50 20.63
N ILE A 209 -6.16 -8.79 19.67
CA ILE A 209 -7.08 -7.78 19.10
C ILE A 209 -8.56 -7.95 19.50
N ARG A 210 -8.96 -9.10 20.08
CA ARG A 210 -10.37 -9.41 20.38
C ARG A 210 -11.04 -8.43 21.35
N ASP A 211 -10.31 -7.94 22.35
CA ASP A 211 -10.85 -7.00 23.34
C ASP A 211 -10.84 -5.53 22.88
N LYS A 212 -10.40 -5.27 21.63
CA LYS A 212 -10.31 -3.91 21.08
C LYS A 212 -11.64 -3.48 20.47
N LYS A 213 -11.88 -2.17 20.41
CA LYS A 213 -13.08 -1.59 19.79
C LYS A 213 -12.96 -1.56 18.26
N ILE A 214 -12.95 -2.74 17.64
CA ILE A 214 -12.78 -2.93 16.19
C ILE A 214 -13.98 -3.64 15.54
N PRO A 215 -14.19 -3.52 14.22
CA PRO A 215 -15.25 -4.23 13.51
C PRO A 215 -15.14 -5.75 13.65
N ALA A 216 -16.27 -6.43 13.92
CA ALA A 216 -16.33 -7.89 14.07
C ALA A 216 -15.83 -8.65 12.82
N GLU A 217 -16.01 -8.09 11.63
CA GLU A 217 -15.51 -8.62 10.35
C GLU A 217 -13.99 -8.85 10.35
N TRP A 218 -13.22 -8.05 11.11
CA TRP A 218 -11.76 -8.20 11.20
C TRP A 218 -11.34 -9.39 12.06
N ILE A 219 -12.15 -9.71 13.07
CA ILE A 219 -11.97 -10.93 13.88
C ILE A 219 -12.39 -12.13 13.04
N LYS A 220 -13.56 -12.05 12.42
CA LYS A 220 -14.15 -13.12 11.62
C LYS A 220 -13.22 -13.62 10.51
N CYS A 221 -12.50 -12.71 9.83
CA CYS A 221 -11.58 -13.11 8.76
C CYS A 221 -10.31 -13.85 9.23
N LEU A 222 -10.05 -13.90 10.54
CA LEU A 222 -8.98 -14.70 11.16
C LEU A 222 -9.48 -16.09 11.61
N GLU A 223 -10.78 -16.25 11.80
CA GLU A 223 -11.43 -17.48 12.30
C GLU A 223 -11.94 -18.34 11.13
N GLU A 224 -12.45 -17.71 10.07
CA GLU A 224 -12.95 -18.40 8.89
C GLU A 224 -12.63 -17.66 7.58
N PHE A 225 -12.78 -18.38 6.45
CA PHE A 225 -12.68 -17.77 5.14
C PHE A 225 -13.87 -16.82 4.90
N VAL A 226 -13.55 -15.54 4.74
CA VAL A 226 -14.51 -14.51 4.33
C VAL A 226 -14.05 -13.97 2.97
N PRO A 227 -14.92 -13.80 1.96
CA PRO A 227 -14.57 -13.08 0.74
C PRO A 227 -14.19 -11.62 1.03
N LEU A 228 -13.30 -11.03 0.23
CA LEU A 228 -12.88 -9.64 0.45
C LEU A 228 -14.04 -8.66 0.16
N ALA A 229 -14.70 -8.19 1.22
CA ALA A 229 -15.84 -7.27 1.13
C ALA A 229 -15.45 -5.90 0.56
N LYS A 230 -16.40 -5.22 -0.08
CA LYS A 230 -16.21 -3.87 -0.68
C LYS A 230 -15.71 -2.83 0.33
N GLU A 231 -16.14 -2.92 1.59
CA GLU A 231 -15.73 -1.99 2.66
C GLU A 231 -14.26 -2.18 3.05
N SER A 232 -13.81 -3.44 3.18
CA SER A 232 -12.40 -3.76 3.38
C SER A 232 -11.56 -3.29 2.19
N GLN A 233 -12.07 -3.43 0.96
CA GLN A 233 -11.41 -2.89 -0.23
C GLN A 233 -11.28 -1.37 -0.16
N SER A 234 -12.32 -0.63 0.28
CA SER A 234 -12.24 0.83 0.42
C SER A 234 -11.14 1.26 1.39
N ASN A 235 -11.04 0.61 2.55
CA ASN A 235 -9.99 0.88 3.54
C ASN A 235 -8.59 0.60 2.97
N LEU A 236 -8.44 -0.50 2.24
CA LEU A 236 -7.20 -0.86 1.56
C LEU A 236 -6.87 0.12 0.42
N LEU A 237 -7.86 0.67 -0.30
CA LEU A 237 -7.63 1.66 -1.36
C LEU A 237 -7.23 3.04 -0.82
N GLY A 238 -7.58 3.35 0.43
CA GLY A 238 -7.10 4.55 1.12
C GLY A 238 -7.67 5.87 0.58
N ASP A 239 -8.78 5.79 -0.16
CA ASP A 239 -9.55 6.93 -0.69
C ASP A 239 -10.73 7.31 0.23
N SER A 240 -11.01 6.54 1.28
CA SER A 240 -11.99 6.84 2.33
C SER A 240 -11.35 7.44 3.58
N LEU A 241 -12.17 7.92 4.52
CA LEU A 241 -11.72 8.35 5.84
C LEU A 241 -10.80 7.28 6.47
N PRO A 242 -9.73 7.69 7.17
CA PRO A 242 -8.89 6.77 7.91
C PRO A 242 -9.73 5.84 8.80
N VAL A 243 -9.27 4.61 8.91
CA VAL A 243 -9.95 3.58 9.69
C VAL A 243 -10.12 4.06 11.14
N GLY A 244 -11.35 4.06 11.65
CA GLY A 244 -11.70 4.55 12.99
C GLY A 244 -12.24 5.98 13.06
N LEU A 245 -12.22 6.75 11.95
CA LEU A 245 -12.87 8.06 11.89
C LEU A 245 -14.28 7.96 11.30
N ARG A 246 -15.25 8.58 11.98
CA ARG A 246 -16.62 8.74 11.49
C ARG A 246 -16.94 10.24 11.42
N LEU A 247 -17.54 10.67 10.32
CA LEU A 247 -18.14 12.00 10.24
C LEU A 247 -19.47 11.96 10.99
N TYR A 248 -19.58 12.72 12.07
CA TYR A 248 -20.88 13.01 12.66
C TYR A 248 -21.59 14.03 11.76
N LYS A 249 -22.84 13.76 11.43
CA LYS A 249 -23.73 14.74 10.80
C LYS A 249 -24.30 15.66 11.87
#